data_AF-A0A078JEU0-F1
#
_entry.id   AF-A0A078JEU0-F1
#
_cell.length_a   1.000
_cell.length_b   1.000
_cell.length_c   1.000
_cell.angle_alpha   90.00
_cell.angle_beta   90.00
_cell.angle_gamma   90.00
#
_symmetry.space_group_name_H-M   'P 1'
#
loop_
_entity.id
_entity.type
_entity.pdbx_description
1 polymer ?
#
loop_
_entity_poly.entity_id
_entity_poly.type
_entity_poly.pdbx_seq_one_letter_code
_entity_poly.pdbx_strand_id
1 'polypeptide(L)'
;MAKVSITFSILNKWVGFFWSRYKKNIIQVEVDGMLKIIARVVQITVEDSRIHGYNVTEDDCGPCLFHLDLGFKFQDLCETMSMVFWDKRIGLTT
;
A
#
# COMPACT_ATOMS: atom_id res chain seq x y z
N MET A 1 -16.42 -12.63 3.66
CA MET A 1 -15.30 -12.15 2.82
C MET A 1 -14.06 -13.00 3.11
N ALA A 2 -13.49 -13.70 2.12
CA ALA A 2 -12.34 -14.57 2.35
C ALA A 2 -11.02 -13.77 2.31
N LYS A 3 -10.37 -13.68 3.47
CA LYS A 3 -9.00 -13.20 3.63
C LYS A 3 -8.08 -14.41 3.49
N VAL A 4 -7.10 -14.34 2.59
CA VAL A 4 -6.07 -15.38 2.49
C VAL A 4 -4.82 -14.86 3.19
N SER A 5 -4.15 -15.74 3.92
CA SER A 5 -2.96 -15.37 4.65
C SER A 5 -1.94 -16.49 4.72
N ILE A 6 -0.67 -16.10 4.76
CA ILE A 6 0.45 -16.97 5.12
C ILE A 6 1.07 -16.38 6.37
N THR A 7 1.25 -17.21 7.40
CA THR A 7 1.86 -16.79 8.65
C THR A 7 2.97 -17.76 9.02
N PHE A 8 4.11 -17.24 9.46
CA PHE A 8 5.24 -18.03 9.93
C PHE A 8 5.96 -17.30 11.06
N SER A 9 6.75 -18.04 11.84
CA SER A 9 7.53 -17.49 12.94
C SER A 9 8.97 -17.27 12.51
N ILE A 10 9.50 -16.08 12.77
CA ILE A 10 10.93 -15.73 12.64
C ILE A 10 11.40 -15.25 14.00
N LEU A 11 12.45 -15.87 14.57
CA LEU A 11 13.05 -15.43 15.84
C LEU A 11 12.02 -15.16 16.95
N ASN A 12 11.06 -16.08 17.14
CA ASN A 12 9.96 -15.99 18.12
C ASN A 12 8.94 -14.86 17.87
N LYS A 13 8.91 -14.26 16.69
CA LYS A 13 7.90 -13.29 16.27
C LYS A 13 7.10 -13.83 15.10
N TRP A 14 5.78 -13.66 15.15
CA TRP A 14 4.91 -14.04 14.04
C TRP A 14 4.93 -12.97 12.95
N VAL A 15 5.14 -13.40 11.72
CA VAL A 15 5.04 -12.58 10.51
C VAL A 15 3.89 -13.10 9.67
N GLY A 16 2.92 -12.23 9.41
CA GLY A 16 1.73 -12.53 8.62
C GLY A 16 1.69 -11.71 7.33
N PHE A 17 1.48 -12.40 6.21
CA PHE A 17 1.15 -11.81 4.92
C PHE A 17 -0.33 -12.01 4.67
N PHE A 18 -1.04 -10.93 4.32
CA PHE A 18 -2.47 -10.96 4.11
C PHE A 18 -2.86 -10.31 2.80
N TRP A 19 -3.79 -10.94 2.09
CA TRP A 19 -4.41 -10.39 0.89
C TRP A 19 -5.87 -10.82 0.80
N SER A 20 -6.62 -10.14 -0.07
CA SER A 20 -8.01 -10.48 -0.34
C SER A 20 -8.15 -10.93 -1.78
N ARG A 21 -9.00 -11.93 -2.02
CA ARG A 21 -9.40 -12.29 -3.39
C ARG A 21 -10.19 -11.17 -4.10
N TYR A 22 -10.82 -10.28 -3.34
CA TYR A 22 -11.71 -9.25 -3.88
C TYR A 22 -11.07 -7.86 -3.96
N LYS A 23 -10.07 -7.58 -3.11
CA LYS A 23 -9.26 -6.36 -3.21
C LYS A 23 -7.96 -6.68 -3.94
N LYS A 24 -7.95 -6.41 -5.25
CA LYS A 24 -6.75 -6.55 -6.09
C LYS A 24 -5.72 -5.49 -5.71
N ASN A 25 -4.44 -5.79 -5.89
CA ASN A 25 -3.32 -4.87 -5.71
C ASN A 25 -3.11 -4.31 -4.29
N ILE A 26 -3.55 -5.04 -3.26
CA ILE A 26 -3.28 -4.72 -1.85
C ILE A 26 -2.55 -5.88 -1.20
N ILE A 27 -1.45 -5.56 -0.52
CA ILE A 27 -0.77 -6.47 0.39
C ILE A 27 -0.68 -5.84 1.77
N GLN A 28 -0.90 -6.65 2.80
CA GLN A 28 -0.64 -6.27 4.17
C GLN A 28 0.39 -7.22 4.77
N VAL A 29 1.39 -6.65 5.44
CA VAL A 29 2.39 -7.38 6.22
C VAL A 29 2.27 -6.94 7.67
N GLU A 30 2.26 -7.89 8.58
CA GLU A 30 2.20 -7.63 10.02
C GLU A 30 3.25 -8.46 10.74
N VAL A 31 4.05 -7.79 11.58
CA VAL A 31 5.00 -8.40 12.51
C VAL A 31 4.46 -8.17 13.90
N ASP A 32 4.19 -9.26 14.60
CA ASP A 32 3.53 -9.27 15.91
C ASP A 32 4.24 -8.37 16.93
N GLY A 33 3.49 -7.41 17.48
CA GLY A 33 3.99 -6.44 18.46
C GLY A 33 4.97 -5.39 17.91
N MET A 34 5.17 -5.27 16.59
CA MET A 34 6.25 -4.43 16.04
C MET A 34 5.82 -3.52 14.90
N LEU A 35 5.17 -4.05 13.87
CA LEU A 35 4.98 -3.30 12.63
C LEU A 35 3.78 -3.82 11.86
N LYS A 36 3.02 -2.89 11.30
CA LYS A 36 2.03 -3.17 10.28
C LYS A 36 2.31 -2.30 9.05
N ILE A 37 2.47 -2.92 7.89
CA ILE A 37 2.58 -2.25 6.59
C ILE A 37 1.39 -2.64 5.73
N ILE A 38 0.78 -1.65 5.09
CA ILE A 38 -0.21 -1.84 4.03
C ILE A 38 0.34 -1.15 2.79
N ALA A 39 0.47 -1.89 1.71
CA ALA A 39 0.83 -1.36 0.41
C ALA A 39 -0.32 -1.58 -0.57
N ARG A 40 -0.72 -0.53 -1.28
CA ARG A 40 -1.77 -0.57 -2.29
C ARG A 40 -1.31 0.14 -3.55
N VAL A 41 -1.52 -0.49 -4.70
CA VAL A 41 -1.36 0.18 -6.00
C VAL A 41 -2.74 0.65 -6.47
N VAL A 42 -2.88 1.96 -6.68
CA VAL A 42 -4.12 2.61 -7.12
C VAL A 42 -3.87 3.24 -8.48
N GLN A 43 -4.82 3.08 -9.40
CA GLN A 43 -4.74 3.71 -10.72
C GLN A 43 -4.95 5.21 -10.56
N ILE A 44 -4.08 6.00 -11.17
CA ILE A 44 -4.22 7.45 -11.20
C ILE A 44 -5.26 7.77 -12.27
N THR A 45 -6.38 8.36 -11.86
CA THR A 45 -7.36 8.92 -12.80
C THR A 45 -7.00 10.38 -13.15
N VAL A 46 -7.60 10.92 -14.22
CA VAL A 46 -7.49 12.35 -14.55
C VAL A 46 -7.99 13.23 -13.39
N GLU A 47 -9.00 12.75 -12.65
CA GLU A 47 -9.52 13.45 -11.47
C GLU A 47 -8.53 13.42 -10.29
N ASP A 48 -7.90 12.27 -10.01
CA ASP A 48 -6.83 12.19 -8.99
C ASP A 48 -5.66 13.10 -9.38
N SER A 49 -5.33 13.16 -10.67
CA SER A 49 -4.30 14.05 -11.20
C SER A 49 -4.61 15.52 -10.97
N ARG A 50 -5.87 15.94 -11.11
CA ARG A 50 -6.32 17.32 -10.85
C ARG A 50 -6.17 17.70 -9.38
N ILE A 51 -6.47 16.78 -8.47
CA ILE A 51 -6.41 16.99 -7.02
C ILE A 51 -4.96 17.02 -6.53
N HIS A 52 -4.12 16.11 -7.05
CA HIS A 52 -2.75 15.90 -6.58
C HIS A 52 -1.68 16.56 -7.45
N GLY A 53 -2.07 17.28 -8.51
CA GLY A 53 -1.15 17.98 -9.41
C GLY A 53 -0.26 17.03 -10.22
N TYR A 54 -0.79 15.87 -10.61
CA TYR A 54 -0.02 14.89 -11.39
C TYR A 54 0.19 15.29 -12.85
N ASN A 55 -0.60 16.25 -13.34
CA ASN A 55 -0.56 16.78 -14.70
C ASN A 55 -0.72 15.71 -15.78
N VAL A 56 -1.46 14.64 -15.46
CA VAL A 56 -1.94 13.62 -16.39
C VAL A 56 -3.02 14.22 -17.28
N THR A 57 -2.85 14.08 -18.59
CA THR A 57 -3.78 14.54 -19.63
C THR A 57 -4.57 13.38 -20.24
N GLU A 58 -5.61 13.68 -21.03
CA GLU A 58 -6.39 12.64 -21.73
C GLU A 58 -5.54 11.90 -22.80
N ASP A 59 -4.47 12.53 -23.31
CA ASP A 59 -3.53 11.90 -24.23
C ASP A 59 -2.55 10.95 -23.51
N ASP A 60 -2.39 11.10 -22.18
CA ASP A 60 -1.64 10.17 -21.33
C ASP A 60 -2.46 8.92 -20.94
N CYS A 61 -3.61 8.69 -21.60
CA CYS A 61 -4.49 7.54 -21.37
C CYS A 61 -3.91 6.16 -21.77
N GLY A 62 -2.59 6.04 -21.98
CA GLY A 62 -1.90 4.74 -21.96
C GLY A 62 -0.45 4.83 -21.46
N PRO A 63 0.19 3.72 -21.02
CA PRO A 63 -0.30 2.65 -20.17
C PRO A 63 -0.12 2.99 -18.66
N CYS A 64 -0.97 2.43 -17.79
CA CYS A 64 -0.58 2.06 -16.43
C CYS A 64 0.01 3.16 -15.52
N LEU A 65 -0.61 4.33 -15.43
CA LEU A 65 -0.30 5.30 -14.38
C LEU A 65 -0.91 4.85 -13.05
N PHE A 66 -0.04 4.55 -12.09
CA PHE A 66 -0.43 4.16 -10.75
C PHE A 66 0.38 4.92 -9.71
N HIS A 67 -0.20 5.12 -8.54
CA HIS A 67 0.55 5.52 -7.35
C HIS A 67 0.51 4.41 -6.30
N LEU A 68 1.58 4.35 -5.52
CA LEU A 68 1.75 3.37 -4.47
C LEU A 68 1.45 4.04 -3.13
N ASP A 69 0.31 3.67 -2.54
CA ASP A 69 -0.05 4.04 -1.19
C ASP A 69 0.67 3.12 -0.21
N LEU A 70 1.62 3.67 0.55
CA LEU A 70 2.28 2.97 1.65
C LEU A 70 1.82 3.55 2.98
N GLY A 71 1.10 2.74 3.76
CA GLY A 71 0.78 3.03 5.15
C GLY A 71 1.61 2.13 6.06
N PHE A 72 2.31 2.71 7.03
CA PHE A 72 3.00 1.96 8.07
C PHE A 72 2.59 2.43 9.46
N LYS A 73 2.55 1.48 10.39
CA LYS A 73 2.37 1.72 11.82
C LYS A 73 3.42 0.91 12.57
N PHE A 74 4.36 1.61 13.21
CA PHE A 74 5.29 1.00 14.15
C PHE A 74 4.62 0.92 15.52
N GLN A 75 4.70 -0.23 16.15
CA GLN A 75 4.29 -0.44 17.54
C GLN A 75 5.53 -0.20 18.42
N ASP A 76 5.32 0.39 19.59
CA ASP A 76 6.33 0.58 20.63
C ASP A 76 7.56 1.44 20.29
N LEU A 77 7.62 2.06 19.09
CA LEU A 77 8.70 3.00 18.73
C LEU A 77 8.49 4.40 19.34
N CYS A 78 7.23 4.81 19.56
CA CYS A 78 6.82 6.01 20.29
C CYS A 78 5.29 5.96 20.50
N GLU A 79 4.79 6.21 21.72
CA GLU A 79 3.34 6.21 22.06
C GLU A 79 2.48 7.14 21.19
N THR A 80 3.09 8.12 20.53
CA THR A 80 2.42 9.23 19.83
C THR A 80 2.48 9.23 18.31
N MET A 81 3.06 8.20 17.64
CA MET A 81 3.09 8.18 16.17
C MET A 81 1.76 7.73 15.55
N SER A 82 1.09 8.66 14.87
CA SER A 82 -0.05 8.37 13.98
C SER A 82 0.42 7.70 12.68
N MET A 83 -0.42 6.84 12.10
CA MET A 83 -0.17 6.21 10.80
C MET A 83 0.08 7.29 9.73
N VAL A 84 1.26 7.27 9.11
CA VAL A 84 1.63 8.17 8.01
C VAL A 84 1.47 7.42 6.70
N PHE A 85 0.73 8.00 5.77
CA PHE A 85 0.68 7.55 4.39
C PHE A 85 1.70 8.33 3.58
N TRP A 86 2.61 7.61 2.92
CA TRP A 86 3.48 8.18 1.93
C TRP A 86 2.91 7.87 0.55
N ASP A 87 2.64 8.92 -0.20
CA ASP A 87 2.23 8.83 -1.59
C ASP A 87 3.47 9.02 -2.48
N LYS A 88 3.83 7.96 -3.23
CA LYS A 88 4.91 8.02 -4.21
C LYS A 88 4.37 7.64 -5.58
N ARG A 89 4.50 8.56 -6.53
CA ARG A 89 4.32 8.26 -7.96
C ARG A 89 5.34 7.21 -8.39
N ILE A 90 4.86 6.07 -8.90
CA ILE A 90 5.69 5.07 -9.55
C ILE A 90 5.11 4.87 -10.95
N GLY A 91 5.70 5.55 -11.94
CA GLY A 91 5.40 5.27 -13.34
C GLY A 91 6.01 3.92 -13.71
N LEU A 92 5.18 2.93 -14.00
CA LEU A 92 5.61 1.66 -14.56
C LEU A 92 5.24 1.65 -16.05
N THR A 93 6.22 1.96 -16.89
CA THR A 93 6.12 1.75 -18.33
C THR A 93 6.43 0.28 -18.61
N THR A 94 5.46 -0.48 -19.12
CA THR A 94 5.72 -1.80 -19.73
C THR A 94 6.20 -1.64 -21.15
#